data_AF-A0A931RT27-F1
#
_entry.id   AF-A0A931RT27-F1
#
_cell.length_a   1.000
_cell.length_b   1.000
_cell.length_c   1.000
_cell.angle_alpha   90.00
_cell.angle_beta   90.00
_cell.angle_gamma   90.00
#
_symmetry.space_group_name_H-M   'P 1'
#
loop_
_entity.id
_entity.type
_entity.pdbx_description
1 polymer ?
#
loop_
_entity_poly.entity_id
_entity_poly.type
_entity_poly.pdbx_seq_one_letter_code
_entity_poly.pdbx_strand_id
1 'polypeptide(L)'
;MPNEHIHVQLTSATIVRAILLVLFFVALYVLKDVLIIFMFAIIIASAVTPFSNWLDSKSLPRLFGVLALYLVIFGLVIFVLSLVVPYVADEISQLSTTLPKIIERFSTSLEQVQQGSPQYFDFISEVQNILDTLSIYLQQSSQSVLSLIVSIFGGVMSFIAIIVIAFYLSVMKRGIESFIESIVPAKHEAYIMDLWRRS
;
A
#
# COMPACT_ATOMS: atom_id res chain seq x y z
N MET A 1 -51.40 -36.13 1.62
CA MET A 1 -49.96 -36.06 1.99
C MET A 1 -49.88 -35.08 3.15
N PRO A 2 -49.50 -35.49 4.37
CA PRO A 2 -49.44 -34.58 5.50
C PRO A 2 -48.17 -33.73 5.41
N ASN A 3 -48.30 -32.42 5.66
CA ASN A 3 -47.20 -31.47 5.64
C ASN A 3 -46.31 -31.68 6.87
N GLU A 4 -45.08 -32.12 6.65
CA GLU A 4 -44.09 -32.36 7.69
C GLU A 4 -43.45 -31.01 8.10
N HIS A 5 -43.84 -30.50 9.26
CA HIS A 5 -43.29 -29.25 9.80
C HIS A 5 -41.91 -29.53 10.42
N ILE A 6 -40.84 -29.13 9.71
CA ILE A 6 -39.46 -29.25 10.19
C ILE A 6 -39.23 -28.22 11.31
N HIS A 7 -39.28 -28.69 12.55
CA HIS A 7 -38.94 -27.89 13.72
C HIS A 7 -37.40 -27.81 13.87
N VAL A 8 -36.80 -26.75 13.35
CA VAL A 8 -35.37 -26.45 13.55
C VAL A 8 -35.16 -25.95 14.98
N GLN A 9 -34.73 -26.83 15.88
CA GLN A 9 -34.33 -26.44 17.24
C GLN A 9 -32.97 -25.75 17.20
N LEU A 10 -32.96 -24.42 17.08
CA LEU A 10 -31.76 -23.61 17.21
C LEU A 10 -31.33 -23.56 18.68
N THR A 11 -30.42 -24.44 19.07
CA THR A 11 -29.76 -24.39 20.39
C THR A 11 -29.01 -23.07 20.54
N SER A 12 -29.12 -22.41 21.71
CA SER A 12 -28.48 -21.10 21.99
C SER A 12 -26.97 -21.10 21.75
N ALA A 13 -26.31 -22.25 21.94
CA ALA A 13 -24.90 -22.43 21.63
C ALA A 13 -24.58 -22.27 20.13
N THR A 14 -25.49 -22.67 19.23
CA THR A 14 -25.33 -22.50 17.78
C THR A 14 -25.40 -21.02 17.40
N ILE A 15 -26.31 -20.27 18.03
CA ILE A 15 -26.45 -18.82 17.81
C ILE A 15 -25.20 -18.08 18.30
N VAL A 16 -24.69 -18.40 19.50
CA VAL A 16 -23.47 -17.78 20.04
C VAL A 16 -22.26 -18.11 19.17
N ARG A 17 -22.12 -19.36 18.70
CA ARG A 17 -21.04 -19.74 17.77
C ARG A 17 -21.15 -19.02 16.43
N ALA A 18 -22.36 -18.88 15.88
CA ALA A 18 -22.58 -18.14 14.66
C ALA A 18 -22.20 -16.65 14.82
N ILE A 19 -22.59 -16.02 15.94
CA ILE A 19 -22.22 -14.63 16.25
C ILE A 19 -20.69 -14.49 16.40
N LEU A 20 -20.03 -15.39 17.14
CA LEU A 20 -18.57 -15.37 17.29
C LEU A 20 -17.86 -15.54 15.95
N LEU A 21 -18.36 -16.41 15.08
CA LEU A 21 -17.80 -16.62 13.75
C LEU A 21 -17.96 -15.37 12.88
N VAL A 22 -19.15 -14.76 12.86
CA VAL A 22 -19.37 -13.48 12.17
C VAL A 22 -18.45 -12.39 12.73
N LEU A 23 -18.36 -12.26 14.05
CA LEU A 23 -17.50 -11.28 14.70
C LEU A 23 -16.02 -11.51 14.38
N PHE A 24 -15.57 -12.76 14.29
CA PHE A 24 -14.23 -13.12 13.86
C PHE A 24 -13.95 -12.70 12.42
N PHE A 25 -14.87 -12.96 11.48
CA PHE A 25 -14.71 -12.52 10.08
C PHE A 25 -14.75 -10.99 9.94
N VAL A 26 -15.62 -10.31 10.71
CA VAL A 26 -15.64 -8.83 10.76
C VAL A 26 -14.33 -8.29 11.34
N ALA A 27 -13.82 -8.88 12.41
CA ALA A 27 -12.53 -8.52 12.98
C ALA A 27 -11.41 -8.71 11.95
N LEU A 28 -11.34 -9.85 11.26
CA LEU A 28 -10.37 -10.08 10.18
C LEU A 28 -10.49 -9.06 9.04
N TYR A 29 -11.71 -8.68 8.66
CA TYR A 29 -11.93 -7.67 7.64
C TYR A 29 -11.43 -6.28 8.07
N VAL A 30 -11.64 -5.91 9.34
CA VAL A 30 -11.15 -4.64 9.90
C VAL A 30 -9.63 -4.66 10.10
N LEU A 31 -9.08 -5.79 10.54
CA LEU A 31 -7.65 -5.99 10.82
C LEU A 31 -6.82 -6.31 9.57
N LYS A 32 -7.44 -6.46 8.39
CA LYS A 32 -6.74 -6.82 7.15
C LYS A 32 -5.53 -5.93 6.87
N ASP A 33 -5.69 -4.62 7.09
CA ASP A 33 -4.63 -3.64 6.80
C ASP A 33 -3.48 -3.76 7.81
N VAL A 34 -3.80 -4.06 9.06
CA VAL A 34 -2.80 -4.35 10.11
C VAL A 34 -2.06 -5.65 9.80
N LEU A 35 -2.76 -6.72 9.40
CA LEU A 35 -2.15 -7.99 9.02
C LEU A 35 -1.18 -7.82 7.84
N ILE A 36 -1.56 -7.01 6.84
CA ILE A 36 -0.68 -6.68 5.70
C ILE A 36 0.60 -6.00 6.20
N ILE A 37 0.48 -5.00 7.08
CA ILE A 37 1.63 -4.32 7.70
C ILE A 37 2.57 -5.31 8.40
N PHE A 38 2.01 -6.21 9.22
CA PHE A 38 2.80 -7.24 9.91
C PHE A 38 3.48 -8.20 8.92
N MET A 39 2.78 -8.63 7.88
CA MET A 39 3.33 -9.53 6.87
C MET A 39 4.54 -8.91 6.16
N PHE A 40 4.42 -7.66 5.71
CA PHE A 40 5.56 -6.94 5.12
C PHE A 40 6.70 -6.75 6.12
N ALA A 41 6.39 -6.42 7.37
CA ALA A 41 7.40 -6.24 8.40
C ALA A 41 8.21 -7.54 8.64
N ILE A 42 7.54 -8.69 8.66
CA ILE A 42 8.18 -10.01 8.79
C ILE A 42 9.07 -10.31 7.58
N ILE A 43 8.60 -10.04 6.36
CA ILE A 43 9.38 -10.23 5.13
C ILE A 43 10.68 -9.40 5.19
N ILE A 44 10.58 -8.12 5.54
CA ILE A 44 11.74 -7.22 5.65
C ILE A 44 12.66 -7.69 6.78
N ALA A 45 12.13 -8.00 7.97
CA ALA A 45 12.92 -8.47 9.10
C ALA A 45 13.69 -9.76 8.75
N SER A 46 13.05 -10.69 8.04
CA SER A 46 13.68 -11.92 7.56
C SER A 46 14.83 -11.62 6.59
N ALA A 47 14.65 -10.66 5.67
CA ALA A 47 15.70 -10.23 4.75
C ALA A 47 16.87 -9.53 5.45
N VAL A 48 16.63 -8.78 6.52
CA VAL A 48 17.68 -8.08 7.30
C VAL A 48 18.41 -9.01 8.26
N THR A 49 17.73 -10.06 8.76
CA THR A 49 18.29 -11.02 9.72
C THR A 49 19.66 -11.61 9.31
N PRO A 50 19.89 -12.13 8.09
CA PRO A 50 21.20 -12.68 7.70
C PRO A 50 22.30 -11.63 7.75
N PHE A 51 22.02 -10.38 7.36
CA PHE A 51 22.97 -9.28 7.45
C PHE A 51 23.30 -8.95 8.91
N SER A 52 22.28 -8.90 9.77
CA SER A 52 22.47 -8.65 11.20
C SER A 52 23.31 -9.74 11.87
N ASN A 53 23.11 -11.01 11.50
CA ASN A 53 23.86 -12.15 12.03
C ASN A 53 25.32 -12.13 11.54
N TRP A 54 25.54 -11.75 10.27
CA TRP A 54 26.89 -11.55 9.74
C TRP A 54 27.62 -10.45 10.49
N LEU A 55 26.94 -9.36 10.87
CA LEU A 55 27.56 -8.29 11.65
C LEU A 55 27.78 -8.65 13.13
N ASP A 56 26.89 -9.43 13.72
CA ASP A 56 27.04 -10.01 15.07
C ASP A 56 28.29 -10.91 15.13
N SER A 57 28.58 -11.66 14.06
CA SER A 57 29.81 -12.47 13.96
C SER A 57 31.10 -11.65 13.99
N LYS A 58 31.03 -10.35 13.68
CA LYS A 58 32.15 -9.39 13.76
C LYS A 58 32.23 -8.66 15.11
N SER A 59 31.54 -9.17 16.14
CA SER A 59 31.52 -8.61 17.50
C SER A 59 30.85 -7.22 17.62
N LEU A 60 30.07 -6.80 16.62
CA LEU A 60 29.26 -5.59 16.69
C LEU A 60 27.89 -5.91 17.31
N PRO A 61 27.39 -5.14 18.28
CA PRO A 61 26.06 -5.38 18.85
C PRO A 61 25.01 -5.29 17.74
N ARG A 62 24.16 -6.33 17.62
CA ARG A 62 23.12 -6.47 16.59
C ARG A 62 22.29 -5.19 16.36
N LEU A 63 22.00 -4.45 17.43
CA LEU A 63 21.30 -3.16 17.37
C LEU A 63 21.98 -2.16 16.43
N PHE A 64 23.29 -1.97 16.55
CA PHE A 64 24.04 -1.04 15.70
C PHE A 64 24.12 -1.54 14.26
N GLY A 65 24.16 -2.86 14.05
CA GLY A 65 24.20 -3.43 12.70
C GLY A 65 22.91 -3.26 11.94
N VAL A 66 21.78 -3.53 12.58
CA VAL A 66 20.46 -3.30 12.00
C VAL A 66 20.26 -1.80 11.78
N LEU A 67 20.58 -0.95 12.76
CA LEU A 67 20.43 0.50 12.62
C LEU A 67 21.28 1.06 11.47
N ALA A 68 22.54 0.65 11.36
CA ALA A 68 23.43 1.08 10.27
C ALA A 68 22.91 0.63 8.90
N LEU A 69 22.42 -0.61 8.78
CA LEU A 69 21.83 -1.09 7.53
C LEU A 69 20.60 -0.25 7.14
N TYR A 70 19.69 0.00 8.08
CA TYR A 70 18.52 0.84 7.83
C TYR A 70 18.91 2.24 7.41
N LEU A 71 19.90 2.87 8.06
CA LEU A 71 20.42 4.18 7.66
C LEU A 71 21.01 4.18 6.25
N VAL A 72 21.75 3.13 5.87
CA VAL A 72 22.31 3.00 4.52
C VAL A 72 21.22 2.82 3.48
N ILE A 73 20.25 1.94 3.72
CA ILE A 73 19.12 1.71 2.80
C ILE A 73 18.30 2.98 2.65
N PHE A 74 17.92 3.64 3.76
CA PHE A 74 17.18 4.89 3.72
C PHE A 74 17.97 6.01 3.06
N GLY A 75 19.25 6.13 3.37
CA GLY A 75 20.13 7.11 2.75
C GLY A 75 20.19 6.91 1.23
N LEU A 76 20.31 5.67 0.77
CA LEU A 76 20.32 5.33 -0.66
C LEU A 76 18.97 5.64 -1.32
N VAL A 77 17.85 5.27 -0.68
CA VAL A 77 16.50 5.57 -1.21
C VAL A 77 16.28 7.08 -1.30
N ILE A 78 16.57 7.85 -0.24
CA ILE A 78 16.44 9.31 -0.23
C ILE A 78 17.34 9.92 -1.29
N PHE A 79 18.57 9.43 -1.44
CA PHE A 79 19.48 9.89 -2.48
C PHE A 79 18.91 9.66 -3.87
N VAL A 80 18.45 8.44 -4.18
CA VAL A 80 17.83 8.13 -5.49
C VAL A 80 16.58 8.98 -5.72
N LEU A 81 15.69 9.10 -4.74
CA LEU A 81 14.49 9.93 -4.84
C LEU A 81 14.83 11.41 -5.05
N SER A 82 15.86 11.92 -4.37
CA SER A 82 16.35 13.28 -4.56
C SER A 82 16.85 13.55 -5.98
N LEU A 83 17.28 12.52 -6.72
CA LEU A 83 17.68 12.66 -8.12
C LEU A 83 16.48 12.51 -9.07
N VAL A 84 15.61 11.53 -8.81
CA VAL A 84 14.51 11.17 -9.72
C VAL A 84 13.32 12.13 -9.60
N VAL A 85 12.91 12.48 -8.38
CA VAL A 85 11.74 13.33 -8.12
C VAL A 85 11.82 14.69 -8.82
N PRO A 86 12.90 15.49 -8.71
CA PRO A 86 12.95 16.78 -9.39
C PRO A 86 12.91 16.64 -10.91
N TYR A 87 13.58 15.64 -11.46
CA TYR A 87 13.60 15.38 -12.91
C TYR A 87 12.20 15.07 -13.44
N VAL A 88 11.48 14.16 -12.78
CA VAL A 88 10.09 13.83 -13.13
C VAL A 88 9.16 15.03 -12.90
N ALA A 89 9.36 15.79 -11.82
CA ALA A 89 8.55 16.98 -11.55
C ALA A 89 8.74 18.07 -12.62
N ASP A 90 9.96 18.29 -13.09
CA ASP A 90 10.26 19.21 -14.19
C ASP A 90 9.60 18.75 -15.49
N GLU A 91 9.63 17.45 -15.79
CA GLU A 91 8.95 16.87 -16.97
C GLU A 91 7.43 17.03 -16.89
N ILE A 92 6.83 16.77 -15.72
CA ILE A 92 5.38 16.98 -15.50
C ILE A 92 5.03 18.47 -15.62
N SER A 93 5.86 19.36 -15.08
CA SER A 93 5.67 20.82 -15.18
C SER A 93 5.75 21.30 -16.64
N GLN A 94 6.71 20.80 -17.40
CA GLN A 94 6.84 21.09 -18.84
C GLN A 94 5.64 20.55 -19.63
N LEU A 95 5.14 19.36 -19.33
CA LEU A 95 3.91 18.84 -19.91
C LEU A 95 2.72 19.74 -19.55
N SER A 96 2.56 20.10 -18.28
CA SER A 96 1.46 20.95 -17.82
C SER A 96 1.46 22.34 -18.47
N THR A 97 2.62 22.84 -18.92
CA THR A 97 2.74 24.16 -19.56
C THR A 97 2.74 24.10 -21.08
N THR A 98 3.13 22.96 -21.67
CA THR A 98 3.22 22.77 -23.11
C THR A 98 1.94 22.18 -23.70
N LEU A 99 1.29 21.24 -22.99
CA LEU A 99 0.05 20.61 -23.42
C LEU A 99 -1.08 21.62 -23.68
N PRO A 100 -1.35 22.61 -22.78
CA PRO A 100 -2.38 23.60 -23.04
C PRO A 100 -2.07 24.49 -24.24
N LYS A 101 -0.79 24.84 -24.45
CA LYS A 101 -0.36 25.64 -25.61
C LYS A 101 -0.53 24.90 -26.94
N ILE A 102 -0.32 23.59 -26.95
CA ILE A 102 -0.58 22.74 -28.13
C ILE A 102 -2.08 22.72 -28.41
N ILE A 103 -2.89 22.53 -27.37
CA ILE A 103 -4.35 22.54 -27.45
C ILE A 103 -4.88 23.89 -27.97
N GLU A 104 -4.40 25.01 -27.42
CA GLU A 104 -4.83 26.36 -27.78
C GLU A 104 -4.47 26.73 -29.23
N ARG A 105 -3.31 26.27 -29.71
CA ARG A 105 -2.93 26.41 -31.14
C ARG A 105 -3.82 25.57 -32.04
N PHE A 106 -4.22 24.38 -31.60
CA PHE A 106 -5.15 23.54 -32.33
C PHE A 106 -6.55 24.16 -32.37
N SER A 107 -7.07 24.67 -31.24
CA SER A 107 -8.40 25.29 -31.17
C SER A 107 -8.48 26.56 -32.02
N THR A 108 -7.49 27.45 -31.95
CA THR A 108 -7.45 28.68 -32.77
C THR A 108 -7.33 28.40 -34.27
N SER A 109 -6.57 27.36 -34.66
CA SER A 109 -6.50 26.92 -36.07
C SER A 109 -7.84 26.33 -36.55
N LEU A 110 -8.54 25.64 -35.64
CA LEU A 110 -9.85 25.02 -35.88
C LEU A 110 -10.99 26.06 -35.99
N GLU A 111 -10.99 27.11 -35.16
CA GLU A 111 -11.92 28.24 -35.26
C GLU A 111 -11.78 29.00 -36.59
N GLN A 112 -10.54 29.16 -37.10
CA GLN A 112 -10.30 29.75 -38.42
C GLN A 112 -10.88 28.90 -39.55
N VAL A 113 -10.90 27.57 -39.40
CA VAL A 113 -11.51 26.64 -40.37
C VAL A 113 -13.04 26.65 -40.27
N GLN A 114 -13.62 26.82 -39.07
CA GLN A 114 -15.07 26.95 -38.88
C GLN A 114 -15.68 28.13 -39.63
N GLN A 115 -15.00 29.27 -39.68
CA GLN A 115 -15.49 30.45 -40.42
C GLN A 115 -15.58 30.21 -41.94
N GLY A 116 -14.90 29.18 -42.46
CA GLY A 116 -14.86 28.83 -43.89
C GLY A 116 -15.76 27.66 -44.33
N SER A 117 -16.31 26.85 -43.43
CA SER A 117 -17.16 25.69 -43.81
C SER A 117 -18.10 25.20 -42.69
N PRO A 118 -19.43 25.16 -42.92
CA PRO A 118 -20.42 24.67 -41.95
C PRO A 118 -20.29 23.18 -41.58
N GLN A 119 -19.60 22.39 -42.39
CA GLN A 119 -19.57 20.93 -42.27
C GLN A 119 -18.68 20.41 -41.11
N TYR A 120 -17.87 21.28 -40.50
CA TYR A 120 -16.96 20.91 -39.41
C TYR A 120 -17.46 21.38 -38.02
N PHE A 121 -18.67 21.95 -37.93
CA PHE A 121 -19.18 22.56 -36.70
C PHE A 121 -19.30 21.56 -35.53
N ASP A 122 -19.75 20.33 -35.81
CA ASP A 122 -19.93 19.28 -34.79
C ASP A 122 -18.60 18.75 -34.23
N PHE A 123 -17.55 18.66 -35.05
CA PHE A 123 -16.25 18.18 -34.58
C PHE A 123 -15.59 19.17 -33.60
N ILE A 124 -15.83 20.46 -33.79
CA ILE A 124 -15.19 21.53 -33.02
C ILE A 124 -15.87 21.69 -31.65
N SER A 125 -17.19 21.56 -31.60
CA SER A 125 -17.96 21.62 -30.35
C SER A 125 -17.67 20.41 -29.46
N GLU A 126 -17.43 19.23 -30.04
CA GLU A 126 -16.96 18.05 -29.31
C GLU A 126 -15.61 18.31 -28.63
N VAL A 127 -14.67 18.95 -29.34
CA VAL A 127 -13.35 19.31 -28.81
C VAL A 127 -13.46 20.35 -27.69
N GLN A 128 -14.28 21.39 -27.83
CA GLN A 128 -14.52 22.36 -26.74
C GLN A 128 -15.10 21.69 -25.49
N ASN A 129 -16.07 20.78 -25.64
CA ASN A 129 -16.62 20.04 -24.51
C ASN A 129 -15.57 19.18 -23.79
N ILE A 130 -14.63 18.57 -24.52
CA ILE A 130 -13.52 17.81 -23.94
C ILE A 130 -12.59 18.73 -23.11
N LEU A 131 -12.35 19.96 -23.58
CA LEU A 131 -11.53 20.96 -22.88
C LEU A 131 -12.21 21.53 -21.63
N ASP A 132 -13.51 21.77 -21.70
CA ASP A 132 -14.30 22.19 -20.54
C ASP A 132 -14.37 21.07 -19.49
N THR A 133 -14.53 19.82 -19.94
CA THR A 133 -14.51 18.65 -19.06
C THR A 133 -13.16 18.51 -18.36
N LEU A 134 -12.05 18.64 -19.09
CA LEU A 134 -10.69 18.63 -18.51
C LEU A 134 -10.50 19.77 -17.49
N SER A 135 -11.02 20.96 -17.77
CA SER A 135 -10.96 22.12 -16.87
C SER A 135 -11.74 21.87 -15.57
N ILE A 136 -12.90 21.22 -15.66
CA ILE A 136 -13.70 20.82 -14.49
C ILE A 136 -12.95 19.75 -13.68
N TYR A 137 -12.33 18.75 -14.32
CA TYR A 137 -11.51 17.74 -13.62
C TYR A 137 -10.30 18.36 -12.90
N LEU A 138 -9.68 19.38 -13.49
CA LEU A 138 -8.57 20.11 -12.86
C LEU A 138 -9.05 20.95 -11.66
N GLN A 139 -10.24 21.56 -11.72
CA GLN A 139 -10.82 22.27 -10.58
C GLN A 139 -11.27 21.32 -9.46
N GLN A 140 -11.85 20.17 -9.82
CA GLN A 140 -12.26 19.13 -8.89
C GLN A 140 -11.05 18.41 -8.27
N SER A 141 -9.88 18.48 -8.92
CA SER A 141 -8.61 18.01 -8.36
C SER A 141 -8.20 18.76 -7.08
N SER A 142 -8.73 19.96 -6.80
CA SER A 142 -8.51 20.64 -5.51
C SER A 142 -9.05 19.83 -4.31
N GLN A 143 -10.19 19.17 -4.46
CA GLN A 143 -10.69 18.22 -3.45
C GLN A 143 -9.87 16.91 -3.46
N SER A 144 -9.33 16.52 -4.61
CA SER A 144 -8.38 15.40 -4.72
C SER A 144 -7.02 15.69 -4.09
N VAL A 145 -6.59 16.95 -3.94
CA VAL A 145 -5.35 17.29 -3.23
C VAL A 145 -5.47 16.90 -1.76
N LEU A 146 -6.62 17.15 -1.12
CA LEU A 146 -6.85 16.71 0.26
C LEU A 146 -6.87 15.18 0.38
N SER A 147 -7.48 14.47 -0.58
CA SER A 147 -7.47 13.00 -0.57
C SER A 147 -6.08 12.43 -0.84
N LEU A 148 -5.29 13.04 -1.73
CA LEU A 148 -3.89 12.71 -1.96
C LEU A 148 -3.06 12.92 -0.70
N ILE A 149 -3.24 14.04 0.02
CA ILE A 149 -2.57 14.27 1.30
C ILE A 149 -2.95 13.18 2.30
N VAL A 150 -4.24 12.90 2.49
CA VAL A 150 -4.69 11.85 3.43
C VAL A 150 -4.16 10.46 3.03
N SER A 151 -4.15 10.12 1.74
CA SER A 151 -3.61 8.86 1.22
C SER A 151 -2.09 8.75 1.39
N ILE A 152 -1.36 9.83 1.12
CA ILE A 152 0.10 9.89 1.33
C ILE A 152 0.39 9.74 2.83
N PHE A 153 -0.30 10.48 3.69
CA PHE A 153 -0.12 10.37 5.15
C PHE A 153 -0.47 8.97 5.67
N GLY A 154 -1.55 8.36 5.20
CA GLY A 154 -1.92 6.98 5.56
C GLY A 154 -0.89 5.95 5.08
N GLY A 155 -0.39 6.09 3.85
CA GLY A 155 0.66 5.25 3.28
C GLY A 155 2.00 5.41 4.01
N VAL A 156 2.42 6.65 4.29
CA VAL A 156 3.64 6.97 5.03
C VAL A 156 3.56 6.42 6.46
N MET A 157 2.44 6.59 7.16
CA MET A 157 2.27 6.03 8.50
C MET A 157 2.33 4.50 8.49
N SER A 158 1.70 3.86 7.51
CA SER A 158 1.77 2.41 7.34
C SER A 158 3.20 1.95 7.05
N PHE A 159 3.91 2.67 6.19
CA PHE A 159 5.31 2.40 5.87
C PHE A 159 6.22 2.57 7.09
N ILE A 160 6.06 3.64 7.87
CA ILE A 160 6.78 3.84 9.13
C ILE A 160 6.48 2.69 10.10
N ALA A 161 5.22 2.28 10.25
CA ALA A 161 4.84 1.16 11.10
C ALA A 161 5.51 -0.15 10.66
N ILE A 162 5.49 -0.47 9.36
CA ILE A 162 6.19 -1.63 8.79
C ILE A 162 7.67 -1.60 9.18
N ILE A 163 8.33 -0.46 9.00
CA ILE A 163 9.76 -0.27 9.26
C ILE A 163 10.08 -0.41 10.74
N VAL A 164 9.29 0.19 11.63
CA VAL A 164 9.46 0.10 13.08
C VAL A 164 9.26 -1.33 13.57
N ILE A 165 8.21 -2.02 13.10
CA ILE A 165 7.95 -3.42 13.47
C ILE A 165 9.06 -4.32 12.93
N ALA A 166 9.49 -4.13 11.67
CA ALA A 166 10.57 -4.90 11.08
C ALA A 166 11.90 -4.70 11.82
N PHE A 167 12.20 -3.46 12.22
CA PHE A 167 13.36 -3.14 13.03
C PHE A 167 13.30 -3.85 14.38
N TYR A 168 12.17 -3.76 15.09
CA TYR A 168 11.97 -4.43 16.37
C TYR A 168 12.16 -5.96 16.25
N LEU A 169 11.53 -6.57 15.25
CA LEU A 169 11.67 -8.01 14.96
C LEU A 169 13.11 -8.39 14.62
N SER A 170 13.81 -7.56 13.85
CA SER A 170 15.18 -7.83 13.41
C SER A 170 16.20 -7.66 14.53
N VAL A 171 15.99 -6.74 15.47
CA VAL A 171 16.86 -6.56 16.63
C VAL A 171 16.73 -7.71 17.62
N MET A 172 15.52 -8.29 17.76
CA MET A 172 15.25 -9.34 18.72
C MET A 172 15.78 -10.70 18.22
N LYS A 173 16.67 -11.35 19.00
CA LYS A 173 17.45 -12.54 18.58
C LYS A 173 16.59 -13.76 18.18
N ARG A 174 15.34 -13.82 18.65
CA ARG A 174 14.30 -14.80 18.32
C ARG A 174 13.00 -14.15 17.83
N GLY A 175 13.07 -12.99 17.17
CA GLY A 175 11.87 -12.20 16.84
C GLY A 175 10.82 -12.98 16.03
N ILE A 176 11.26 -13.78 15.07
CA ILE A 176 10.38 -14.61 14.22
C ILE A 176 9.89 -15.86 14.97
N GLU A 177 10.79 -16.56 15.67
CA GLU A 177 10.45 -17.75 16.46
C GLU A 177 9.44 -17.41 17.57
N SER A 178 9.64 -16.32 18.30
CA SER A 178 8.72 -15.85 19.34
C SER A 178 7.38 -15.35 18.77
N PHE A 179 7.35 -14.74 17.59
CA PHE A 179 6.09 -14.38 16.92
C PHE A 179 5.32 -15.60 16.46
N ILE A 180 6.01 -16.61 15.91
CA ILE A 180 5.41 -17.88 15.51
C ILE A 180 4.92 -18.65 16.75
N GLU A 181 5.70 -18.70 17.83
CA GLU A 181 5.29 -19.26 19.14
C GLU A 181 4.08 -18.52 19.74
N SER A 182 3.94 -17.21 19.50
CA SER A 182 2.80 -16.43 20.02
C SER A 182 1.52 -16.60 19.20
N ILE A 183 1.60 -16.99 17.92
CA ILE A 183 0.44 -17.16 17.02
C ILE A 183 0.05 -18.65 16.93
N VAL A 184 0.98 -19.57 17.18
CA VAL A 184 0.76 -21.02 17.17
C VAL A 184 0.51 -21.53 18.59
N PRO A 185 -0.66 -22.14 18.89
CA PRO A 185 -0.90 -22.75 20.19
C PRO A 185 0.09 -23.90 20.44
N ALA A 186 0.68 -23.96 21.64
CA ALA A 186 1.77 -24.85 22.12
C ALA A 186 1.62 -26.37 21.92
N LYS A 187 0.64 -26.87 21.16
CA LYS A 187 0.39 -28.30 20.94
C LYS A 187 1.24 -28.95 19.83
N HIS A 188 1.96 -28.18 19.01
CA HIS A 188 2.75 -28.71 17.88
C HIS A 188 4.22 -28.24 17.84
N GLU A 189 4.66 -27.49 18.86
CA GLU A 189 5.98 -26.89 18.99
C GLU A 189 7.12 -27.93 18.88
N ALA A 190 6.96 -29.07 19.57
CA ALA A 190 7.97 -30.13 19.59
C ALA A 190 8.20 -30.82 18.23
N TYR A 191 7.16 -30.92 17.38
CA TYR A 191 7.24 -31.64 16.10
C TYR A 191 7.89 -30.80 15.00
N ILE A 192 7.63 -29.49 14.99
CA ILE A 192 8.17 -28.58 13.98
C ILE A 192 9.64 -28.24 14.29
N MET A 193 10.01 -28.15 15.57
CA MET A 193 11.41 -27.93 15.97
C MET A 193 12.34 -29.10 15.62
N ASP A 194 11.83 -30.34 15.64
CA ASP A 194 12.61 -31.54 15.28
C ASP A 194 12.89 -31.64 13.77
N LEU A 195 11.95 -31.20 12.94
CA LEU A 195 12.10 -31.18 11.48
C LEU A 195 13.08 -30.11 11.00
N TRP A 196 13.02 -28.92 11.60
CA TRP A 196 13.92 -27.81 11.24
C TRP A 196 15.36 -28.09 11.64
N ARG A 197 15.59 -28.72 12.80
CA ARG A 197 16.94 -29.01 13.29
C ARG A 197 17.65 -30.14 12.53
N ARG A 198 16.93 -30.86 11.68
CA ARG A 198 17.43 -31.92 10.80
C ARG A 198 17.73 -31.47 9.37
N SER A 199 17.41 -30.23 9.01
CA SER A 199 17.67 -29.63 7.68
C SER A 199 18.70 -28.52 7.78
#